data_AF-V6JKG6-F1
#
_entry.id   AF-V6JKG6-F1
#
_cell.length_a   1.000
_cell.length_b   1.000
_cell.length_c   1.000
_cell.angle_alpha   90.00
_cell.angle_beta   90.00
_cell.angle_gamma   90.00
#
_symmetry.space_group_name_H-M   'P 1'
#
loop_
_entity.id
_entity.type
_entity.pdbx_description
1 polymer ?
#
loop_
_entity_poly.entity_id
_entity_poly.type
_entity_poly.pdbx_seq_one_letter_code
_entity_poly.pdbx_strand_id
1 'polypeptide(L)' 'MPKGKIQEWDQAEGKIEDDQGGPALDFSVGDLLNPEDAPNLHQGDTVKFLFDNEQVGHVLAVERA' A
#
# COMPACT_ATOMS: atom_id res chain seq x y z
N MET A 1 12.64 0.97 -3.54
CA MET A 1 11.23 1.39 -3.38
C MET A 1 11.02 1.78 -1.93
N PRO A 2 10.25 2.86 -1.67
CA PRO A 2 9.69 3.16 -0.35
C PRO A 2 9.06 1.93 0.29
N LYS A 3 9.00 1.93 1.63
CA LYS A 3 8.41 0.87 2.43
C LYS A 3 7.54 1.46 3.52
N GLY A 4 6.54 0.69 3.92
CA GLY A 4 5.65 1.07 5.00
C GLY A 4 4.84 -0.11 5.48
N LYS A 5 3.98 0.14 6.47
CA LYS A 5 3.09 -0.88 7.04
C LYS A 5 1.66 -0.63 6.65
N ILE A 6 0.93 -1.69 6.35
CA ILE A 6 -0.52 -1.63 6.16
C ILE A 6 -1.16 -1.23 7.50
N GLN A 7 -1.78 -0.05 7.53
CA GLN A 7 -2.58 0.46 8.65
C GLN A 7 -4.01 -0.08 8.60
N GLU A 8 -4.60 -0.11 7.41
CA GLU A 8 -5.98 -0.53 7.14
C GLU A 8 -6.00 -1.33 5.83
N TRP A 9 -6.78 -2.41 5.78
CA TRP A 9 -7.00 -3.20 4.56
C TRP A 9 -8.31 -3.99 4.66
N ASP A 10 -9.20 -3.79 3.70
CA ASP A 10 -10.50 -4.49 3.63
C ASP A 10 -10.63 -5.43 2.41
N GLN A 11 -9.51 -5.73 1.75
CA GLN A 11 -9.42 -6.50 0.50
C GLN A 11 -9.92 -5.79 -0.76
N ALA A 12 -10.31 -4.52 -0.67
CA ALA A 12 -10.60 -3.65 -1.80
C ALA A 12 -9.78 -2.35 -1.74
N GLU A 13 -9.74 -1.71 -0.58
CA GLU A 13 -9.02 -0.47 -0.29
C GLU A 13 -8.19 -0.60 0.98
N GLY A 14 -7.12 0.17 1.06
CA GLY A 14 -6.23 0.17 2.21
C GLY A 14 -5.42 1.44 2.37
N LYS A 15 -4.73 1.49 3.51
CA LYS A 15 -3.82 2.56 3.86
C LYS A 15 -2.47 2.04 4.31
N ILE A 16 -1.42 2.74 3.93
CA ILE A 16 -0.04 2.45 4.32
C ILE A 16 0.50 3.61 5.15
N GLU A 17 1.05 3.31 6.31
CA GLU A 17 1.95 4.23 7.01
C GLU A 17 3.37 4.06 6.46
N ASP A 18 3.89 5.10 5.81
CA ASP A 18 5.27 5.13 5.32
C ASP A 18 6.27 5.17 6.49
N ASP A 19 7.32 4.35 6.40
CA ASP A 19 8.38 4.25 7.42
C ASP A 19 9.12 5.59 7.62
N GLN A 20 9.05 6.51 6.64
CA GLN A 20 9.66 7.84 6.75
C GLN A 20 8.90 8.80 7.68
N GLY A 21 7.71 8.41 8.15
CA GLY A 21 6.84 9.26 8.94
C GLY A 21 6.14 10.30 8.06
N GLY A 22 4.85 10.11 7.83
CA GLY A 22 4.04 10.95 6.97
C GLY A 22 2.56 10.68 7.14
N PRO A 23 1.68 11.37 6.38
CA PRO A 23 0.28 10.99 6.31
C PRO A 23 0.15 9.56 5.76
N ALA A 24 -0.92 8.88 6.16
CA ALA A 24 -1.25 7.58 5.58
C ALA A 24 -1.48 7.72 4.06
N LEU A 25 -1.00 6.74 3.31
CA LEU A 25 -1.07 6.69 1.86
C LEU A 25 -2.15 5.69 1.45
N ASP A 26 -3.07 6.13 0.60
CA ASP A 26 -4.16 5.31 0.10
C ASP A 26 -3.69 4.40 -1.04
N PHE A 27 -4.26 3.19 -1.10
CA PHE A 27 -4.11 2.26 -2.22
C PHE A 27 -5.36 1.38 -2.33
N SER A 28 -5.55 0.79 -3.50
CA SER A 28 -6.62 -0.17 -3.77
C SER A 28 -6.09 -1.51 -4.26
N VAL A 29 -6.97 -2.49 -4.40
CA VAL A 29 -6.65 -3.79 -5.00
C VAL A 29 -6.10 -3.66 -6.43
N GLY A 30 -6.49 -2.60 -7.16
CA GLY A 30 -5.98 -2.31 -8.51
C GLY A 30 -4.53 -1.83 -8.52
N ASP A 31 -4.04 -1.35 -7.38
CA ASP A 31 -2.69 -0.80 -7.23
C ASP A 31 -1.70 -1.87 -6.75
N LEU A 32 -2.18 -3.08 -6.43
CA LEU A 32 -1.31 -4.21 -6.12
C LEU A 32 -0.52 -4.61 -7.36
N LEU A 33 0.77 -4.89 -7.18
CA LEU A 33 1.60 -5.42 -8.25
C LEU A 33 1.09 -6.80 -8.71
N ASN A 34 0.61 -7.62 -7.76
CA ASN A 34 -0.07 -8.88 -8.00
C ASN A 34 -1.44 -8.86 -7.29
N PRO A 35 -2.56 -8.63 -8.01
CA PRO A 35 -3.89 -8.57 -7.40
C PRO A 35 -4.31 -9.86 -6.68
N GLU A 36 -3.76 -11.01 -7.07
CA GLU A 36 -4.01 -12.30 -6.42
C GLU A 36 -3.44 -12.41 -5.00
N ASP A 37 -2.54 -11.49 -4.61
CA ASP A 37 -2.00 -11.41 -3.24
C ASP A 37 -2.92 -10.66 -2.28
N ALA A 38 -3.98 -10.01 -2.76
CA ALA A 38 -4.97 -9.30 -1.94
C ALA A 38 -5.48 -10.08 -0.70
N PRO A 39 -5.89 -11.36 -0.79
CA PRO A 39 -6.31 -12.14 0.37
C PRO A 39 -5.17 -12.49 1.35
N ASN A 40 -3.91 -12.35 0.91
CA ASN A 40 -2.72 -12.65 1.71
C ASN A 40 -2.13 -11.41 2.40
N LEU A 41 -2.63 -10.22 2.07
CA LEU A 41 -2.27 -8.97 2.73
C LEU A 41 -3.12 -8.75 3.97
N HIS A 42 -2.48 -8.31 5.04
CA HIS A 42 -3.11 -8.07 6.33
C HIS A 42 -2.62 -6.76 6.94
N GLN A 43 -3.44 -6.18 7.81
CA GLN A 43 -3.00 -5.09 8.67
C GLN A 43 -1.72 -5.47 9.43
N GLY A 44 -0.74 -4.56 9.40
CA GLY A 44 0.58 -4.73 10.01
C GLY A 44 1.64 -5.34 9.09
N ASP A 45 1.27 -5.88 7.92
CA ASP A 45 2.24 -6.34 6.93
C ASP A 45 3.10 -5.17 6.44
N THR A 46 4.39 -5.44 6.22
CA THR A 46 5.29 -4.50 5.55
C THR A 46 5.20 -4.67 4.05
N VAL A 47 5.03 -3.56 3.34
CA VAL A 47 4.89 -3.50 1.89
C VAL A 47 5.91 -2.54 1.28
N LYS A 48 6.24 -2.77 0.01
CA LYS A 48 6.94 -1.83 -0.87
C LYS A 48 5.92 -1.23 -1.84
N PHE A 49 6.15 0.01 -2.26
CA PHE A 49 5.24 0.71 -3.16
C PHE A 49 5.97 1.81 -3.95
N LEU A 50 5.28 2.40 -4.91
CA LEU A 50 5.69 3.58 -5.66
C LEU A 50 4.71 4.72 -5.38
N PHE A 51 5.21 5.95 -5.27
CA PHE A 51 4.32 7.11 -5.18
C PHE A 51 3.65 7.37 -6.53
N ASP A 52 2.34 7.64 -6.48
CA ASP A 52 1.61 8.12 -7.65
C ASP A 52 1.97 9.59 -7.90
N ASN A 53 2.52 9.89 -9.08
CA ASN A 53 2.89 11.26 -9.44
C ASN A 53 1.69 12.09 -9.91
N GLU A 54 0.57 11.46 -10.22
CA GLU A 54 -0.66 12.10 -10.68
C GLU A 54 -1.63 12.37 -9.52
N GLN A 55 -1.53 11.60 -8.43
CA GLN A 55 -2.40 11.71 -7.26
C GLN A 55 -1.60 11.74 -5.93
N VAL A 56 -1.56 12.92 -5.29
CA VAL A 56 -0.91 13.08 -3.98
C VAL A 56 -1.60 12.23 -2.92
N GLY A 57 -0.81 11.50 -2.14
CA GLY A 57 -1.31 10.62 -1.08
C GLY A 57 -1.73 9.24 -1.56
N HIS A 58 -1.58 8.94 -2.85
CA HIS A 58 -1.86 7.64 -3.43
C HIS A 58 -0.56 6.90 -3.78
N VAL A 59 -0.58 5.56 -3.73
CA VAL A 59 0.56 4.72 -4.10
C VAL A 59 0.15 3.59 -5.03
N LEU A 60 1.12 3.17 -5.86
CA LEU A 60 0.97 2.17 -6.91
C LEU A 60 1.97 1.03 -6.72
N ALA A 61 1.75 -0.06 -7.45
CA ALA A 61 2.61 -1.24 -7.48
C ALA A 61 2.94 -1.78 -6.07
N VAL A 62 1.92 -1.87 -5.22
CA VAL A 62 2.04 -2.33 -3.84
C VAL A 62 2.33 -3.84 -3.83
N GLU A 63 3.37 -4.25 -3.13
CA GLU A 63 3.76 -5.66 -2.94
C GLU A 63 4.30 -5.91 -1.53
N ARG A 64 4.29 -7.16 -1.07
CA ARG A 64 4.90 -7.51 0.22
C ARG A 64 6.43 -7.32 0.20
N ALA A 65 6.98 -6.81 1.30
CA ALA A 65 8.38 -6.39 1.38
C ALA A 65 9.38 -7.51 1.70
#